data_AF-A0A8H6M352-F1
#
_entry.id   AF-A0A8H6M352-F1
#
_cell.length_a   1.000
_cell.length_b   1.000
_cell.length_c   1.000
_cell.angle_alpha   90.00
_cell.angle_beta   90.00
_cell.angle_gamma   90.00
#
_symmetry.space_group_name_H-M   'P 1'
#
loop_
_entity.id
_entity.type
_entity.pdbx_description
1 polymer ?
#
loop_
_entity_poly.entity_id
_entity_poly.type
_entity_poly.pdbx_seq_one_letter_code
_entity_poly.pdbx_strand_id
1 'polypeptide(L)'
;MFSSKFTAILLLAVAAVSSATPLAKRGDATCTFSVSGFNFPTTEPPVPATPSVAAEWKTFVGEMFSESAPPESVVVGETTITGPAGSTGNIYEVITTVGAPSVTDDEAKTIVTGWAPRTIFSEPGSGDNMRWHIDSVSCA
;
A
#
# COMPACT_ATOMS: atom_id res chain seq x y z
N MET A 1 -38.36 -15.82 -66.19
CA MET A 1 -38.33 -14.83 -65.10
C MET A 1 -37.85 -15.53 -63.84
N PHE A 2 -36.59 -15.39 -63.46
CA PHE A 2 -36.13 -15.73 -62.10
C PHE A 2 -35.15 -14.66 -61.63
N SER A 3 -35.38 -14.26 -60.39
CA SER A 3 -35.05 -12.97 -59.79
C SER A 3 -33.58 -12.87 -59.35
N SER A 4 -32.96 -11.71 -59.61
CA SER A 4 -31.61 -11.34 -59.22
C SER A 4 -31.54 -11.07 -57.71
N LYS A 5 -30.62 -11.71 -56.99
CA LYS A 5 -30.33 -11.39 -55.59
C LYS A 5 -28.97 -10.70 -55.49
N PHE A 6 -29.04 -9.39 -55.25
CA PHE A 6 -27.93 -8.54 -54.82
C PHE A 6 -27.27 -9.13 -53.58
N THR A 7 -25.96 -9.41 -53.67
CA THR A 7 -25.13 -9.75 -52.52
C THR A 7 -24.45 -8.47 -52.05
N ALA A 8 -24.88 -7.92 -50.92
CA ALA A 8 -24.26 -6.76 -50.29
C ALA A 8 -23.01 -7.20 -49.51
N ILE A 9 -21.86 -6.62 -49.87
CA ILE A 9 -20.58 -6.80 -49.17
C ILE A 9 -20.60 -5.88 -47.94
N LEU A 10 -20.62 -6.47 -46.74
CA LEU A 10 -20.52 -5.75 -45.48
C LEU A 10 -19.03 -5.55 -45.14
N LEU A 11 -18.48 -4.37 -45.40
CA LEU A 11 -17.14 -3.99 -44.96
C LEU A 11 -17.21 -3.54 -43.49
N LEU A 12 -16.75 -4.40 -42.58
CA LEU A 12 -16.49 -4.01 -41.19
C LEU A 12 -15.17 -3.22 -41.13
N ALA A 13 -15.28 -1.90 -41.00
CA ALA A 13 -14.16 -1.05 -40.64
C ALA A 13 -13.85 -1.25 -39.15
N VAL A 14 -12.78 -1.97 -38.83
CA VAL A 14 -12.26 -2.06 -37.47
C VAL A 14 -11.51 -0.76 -37.18
N ALA A 15 -12.17 0.16 -36.47
CA ALA A 15 -11.49 1.30 -35.88
C ALA A 15 -10.62 0.79 -34.72
N ALA A 16 -9.33 0.60 -34.98
CA ALA A 16 -8.35 0.40 -33.92
C ALA A 16 -8.24 1.72 -33.14
N VAL A 17 -8.97 1.81 -32.03
CA VAL A 17 -8.72 2.84 -31.01
C VAL A 17 -7.38 2.49 -30.39
N SER A 18 -6.33 3.17 -30.86
CA SER A 18 -5.04 3.19 -30.15
C SER A 18 -5.27 3.98 -28.87
N SER A 19 -5.73 3.29 -27.82
CA SER A 19 -5.78 3.85 -26.47
C SER A 19 -4.34 4.06 -26.03
N ALA A 20 -3.83 5.26 -26.27
CA ALA A 20 -2.63 5.73 -25.57
C ALA A 20 -2.96 5.63 -24.09
N THR A 21 -2.40 4.64 -23.40
CA THR A 21 -2.47 4.55 -21.95
C THR A 21 -1.97 5.89 -21.42
N PRO A 22 -2.78 6.62 -20.61
CA PRO A 22 -2.28 7.83 -19.98
C PRO A 22 -0.98 7.45 -19.25
N LEU A 23 0.07 8.26 -19.42
CA LEU A 23 1.31 8.08 -18.67
C LEU A 23 0.91 8.04 -17.19
N ALA A 24 0.97 6.86 -16.60
CA ALA A 24 0.61 6.68 -15.21
C ALA A 24 1.51 7.61 -14.38
N LYS A 25 0.88 8.36 -13.46
CA LYS A 25 1.62 9.23 -12.54
C LYS A 25 2.64 8.35 -11.82
N ARG A 26 3.92 8.72 -11.95
CA ARG A 26 4.99 8.16 -11.12
C ARG A 26 4.79 8.71 -9.71
N GLY A 27 4.79 7.85 -8.70
CA GLY A 27 4.44 8.37 -7.38
C GLY A 27 4.29 7.35 -6.26
N ASP A 28 3.39 7.70 -5.36
CA ASP A 28 3.21 7.18 -4.03
C ASP A 28 1.78 6.72 -3.79
N ALA A 29 1.62 5.82 -2.82
CA ALA A 29 0.32 5.37 -2.35
C ALA A 29 0.17 5.74 -0.88
N THR A 30 -0.92 6.45 -0.57
CA THR A 30 -1.36 6.65 0.81
C THR A 30 -2.27 5.50 1.20
N CYS A 31 -1.83 4.73 2.18
CA CYS A 31 -2.51 3.52 2.59
C CYS A 31 -2.80 3.54 4.10
N THR A 32 -3.96 3.02 4.44
CA THR A 32 -4.41 2.74 5.80
C THR A 32 -4.15 1.26 6.09
N PHE A 33 -3.39 1.00 7.14
CA PHE A 33 -3.00 -0.32 7.61
C PHE A 33 -3.74 -0.61 8.92
N SER A 34 -4.44 -1.73 8.98
CA SER A 34 -4.85 -2.32 10.25
C SER A 34 -3.73 -3.19 10.76
N VAL A 35 -3.18 -2.87 11.93
CA VAL A 35 -2.03 -3.58 12.48
C VAL A 35 -2.26 -4.05 13.91
N SER A 36 -1.75 -5.23 14.21
CA SER A 36 -1.77 -5.87 15.52
C SER A 36 -0.41 -6.48 15.86
N GLY A 37 -0.32 -7.22 16.98
CA GLY A 37 0.91 -7.94 17.36
C GLY A 37 1.73 -7.32 18.48
N PHE A 38 1.30 -6.18 19.02
CA PHE A 38 1.90 -5.49 20.17
C PHE A 38 0.84 -5.21 21.25
N ASN A 39 1.17 -5.50 22.51
CA ASN A 39 0.49 -4.91 23.67
C ASN A 39 1.32 -3.69 24.08
N PHE A 40 0.92 -2.48 23.69
CA PHE A 40 1.53 -1.30 24.30
C PHE A 40 1.20 -1.30 25.81
N PRO A 41 2.14 -0.91 26.69
CA PRO A 41 1.79 -0.67 28.08
C PRO A 41 0.66 0.36 28.12
N THR A 42 -0.48 -0.03 28.71
CA THR A 42 -1.69 0.79 28.82
C THR A 42 -1.55 1.93 29.83
N THR A 43 -0.32 2.32 30.20
CA THR A 43 -0.06 3.46 31.08
C THR A 43 -0.46 4.74 30.37
N GLU A 44 -1.21 5.60 31.06
CA GLU A 44 -1.82 6.80 30.50
C GLU A 44 -0.80 7.96 30.37
N PRO A 45 -0.74 8.68 29.22
CA PRO A 45 -1.48 8.40 28.00
C PRO A 45 -0.92 7.14 27.32
N PRO A 46 -1.79 6.25 26.77
CA PRO A 46 -1.32 5.10 26.02
C PRO A 46 -0.35 5.61 24.96
N VAL A 47 0.78 4.94 24.80
CA VAL A 47 1.88 5.39 23.95
C VAL A 47 1.80 4.68 22.60
N PRO A 48 0.93 5.06 21.64
CA PRO A 48 1.08 4.56 20.26
C PRO A 48 1.65 5.62 19.32
N ALA A 49 1.72 6.88 19.73
CA ALA A 49 2.11 8.01 18.89
C ALA A 49 3.32 8.77 19.43
N THR A 50 4.24 8.11 20.15
CA THR A 50 5.55 8.74 20.33
C THR A 50 6.27 8.79 18.98
N PRO A 51 7.09 9.83 18.76
CA PRO A 51 7.91 9.92 17.55
C PRO A 51 8.74 8.66 17.26
N SER A 52 9.08 7.86 18.28
CA SER A 52 9.80 6.60 18.13
C SER A 52 9.02 5.53 17.38
N VAL A 53 7.74 5.31 17.70
CA VAL A 53 6.91 4.27 17.08
C VAL A 53 6.64 4.58 15.61
N ALA A 54 6.34 5.85 15.30
CA ALA A 54 6.18 6.30 13.93
C ALA A 54 7.50 6.18 13.14
N ALA A 55 8.65 6.50 13.74
CA ALA A 55 9.95 6.35 13.08
C ALA A 55 10.31 4.89 12.78
N GLU A 56 10.01 3.97 13.71
CA GLU A 56 10.19 2.54 13.49
C GLU A 56 9.29 2.03 12.37
N TRP A 57 8.00 2.36 12.40
CA TRP A 57 7.07 2.01 11.32
C TRP A 57 7.56 2.49 9.95
N LYS A 58 8.04 3.75 9.88
CA LYS A 58 8.61 4.31 8.64
C LYS A 58 9.80 3.52 8.13
N THR A 59 10.67 3.09 9.04
CA THR A 59 11.85 2.28 8.69
C THR A 59 11.39 0.95 8.06
N PHE A 60 10.45 0.26 8.70
CA PHE A 60 9.92 -1.00 8.19
C PHE A 60 9.20 -0.86 6.84
N VAL A 61 8.36 0.16 6.69
CA VAL A 61 7.66 0.42 5.42
C VAL A 61 8.67 0.74 4.31
N GLY A 62 9.73 1.51 4.63
CA GLY A 62 10.80 1.80 3.69
C GLY A 62 11.55 0.53 3.24
N GLU A 63 11.92 -0.33 4.18
CA GLU A 63 12.58 -1.62 3.90
C GLU A 63 11.71 -2.54 3.06
N MET A 64 10.43 -2.72 3.43
CA MET A 64 9.51 -3.55 2.66
C MET A 64 9.30 -3.03 1.24
N PHE A 65 9.17 -1.71 1.06
CA PHE A 65 9.01 -1.14 -0.27
C PHE A 65 10.29 -1.26 -1.12
N SER A 66 11.45 -1.31 -0.46
CA SER A 66 12.74 -1.53 -1.14
C SER A 66 12.90 -2.93 -1.75
N GLU A 67 12.03 -3.89 -1.38
CA GLU A 67 11.92 -5.19 -2.08
C GLU A 67 11.43 -5.02 -3.53
N SER A 68 10.75 -3.91 -3.84
CA SER A 68 10.13 -3.63 -5.14
C SER A 68 10.72 -2.43 -5.88
N ALA A 69 11.52 -1.59 -5.21
CA ALA A 69 12.15 -0.42 -5.79
C ALA A 69 13.55 -0.18 -5.18
N PRO A 70 14.49 0.49 -5.88
CA PRO A 70 15.81 0.78 -5.33
C PRO A 70 15.72 1.51 -3.98
N PRO A 71 16.38 1.02 -2.90
CA PRO A 71 16.24 1.57 -1.55
C PRO A 71 16.47 3.09 -1.46
N GLU A 72 17.45 3.59 -2.21
CA GLU A 72 17.81 5.01 -2.26
C GLU A 72 16.73 5.93 -2.87
N SER A 73 15.75 5.33 -3.55
CA SER A 73 14.66 6.03 -4.22
C SER A 73 13.33 5.97 -3.48
N VAL A 74 13.26 5.19 -2.39
CA VAL A 74 12.04 5.02 -1.60
C VAL A 74 11.77 6.27 -0.78
N VAL A 75 10.55 6.77 -0.86
CA VAL A 75 10.06 7.89 -0.08
C VAL A 75 8.95 7.39 0.84
N VAL A 76 9.12 7.61 2.14
CA VAL A 76 8.09 7.35 3.15
C VAL A 76 7.63 8.69 3.73
N GLY A 77 6.39 9.06 3.42
CA GLY A 77 5.73 10.29 3.86
C GLY A 77 5.41 10.29 5.34
N GLU A 78 4.62 11.25 5.82
CA GLU A 78 4.21 11.27 7.23
C GLU A 78 3.41 10.02 7.61
N THR A 79 3.58 9.60 8.86
CA THR A 79 2.90 8.44 9.44
C THR A 79 2.05 8.91 10.59
N THR A 80 0.76 8.59 10.55
CA THR A 80 -0.14 8.75 11.69
C THR A 80 -0.52 7.39 12.24
N ILE A 81 -0.56 7.26 13.56
CA ILE A 81 -0.92 6.03 14.26
C ILE A 81 -2.03 6.37 15.22
N THR A 82 -3.15 5.66 15.11
CA THR A 82 -4.33 5.82 15.97
C THR A 82 -4.76 4.48 16.55
N GLY A 83 -5.39 4.51 17.73
CA GLY A 83 -5.84 3.32 18.45
C GLY A 83 -5.16 3.12 19.82
N PRO A 84 -5.34 1.95 20.45
CA PRO A 84 -6.08 0.82 19.91
C PRO A 84 -7.59 1.09 19.89
N ALA A 85 -8.29 0.53 18.90
CA ALA A 85 -9.76 0.61 18.84
C ALA A 85 -10.39 -0.45 19.77
N GLY A 86 -11.21 -0.01 20.73
CA GLY A 86 -12.06 -0.89 21.56
C GLY A 86 -11.40 -1.48 22.81
N SER A 87 -12.23 -2.10 23.65
CA SER A 87 -11.88 -2.64 24.98
C SER A 87 -11.14 -3.98 24.98
N THR A 88 -11.02 -4.63 23.82
CA THR A 88 -10.15 -5.81 23.56
C THR A 88 -8.83 -5.39 22.90
N GLY A 89 -8.52 -4.09 22.95
CA GLY A 89 -7.74 -3.33 21.98
C GLY A 89 -6.27 -3.70 21.85
N ASN A 90 -5.95 -4.35 20.71
CA ASN A 90 -4.59 -4.53 20.20
C ASN A 90 -4.50 -4.22 18.69
N ILE A 91 -5.53 -3.59 18.10
CA ILE A 91 -5.56 -3.20 16.69
C ILE A 91 -5.39 -1.69 16.59
N TYR A 92 -4.39 -1.28 15.84
CA TYR A 92 -4.06 0.11 15.55
C TYR A 92 -4.28 0.37 14.08
N GLU A 93 -4.69 1.59 13.78
CA GLU A 93 -4.79 2.09 12.42
C GLU A 93 -3.58 2.98 12.15
N VAL A 94 -2.79 2.61 11.15
CA VAL A 94 -1.64 3.38 10.69
C VAL A 94 -1.93 3.92 9.32
N ILE A 95 -1.75 5.21 9.09
CA ILE A 95 -1.85 5.81 7.75
C ILE A 95 -0.44 6.23 7.35
N THR A 96 0.01 5.81 6.18
CA THR A 96 1.35 6.15 5.68
C THR A 96 1.33 6.26 4.17
N THR A 97 2.03 7.26 3.65
CA THR A 97 2.33 7.40 2.23
C THR A 97 3.67 6.75 1.93
N VAL A 98 3.74 5.87 0.93
CA VAL A 98 5.00 5.24 0.49
C VAL A 98 5.04 5.10 -1.02
N GLY A 99 6.21 5.30 -1.62
CA GLY A 99 6.40 5.17 -3.05
C GLY A 99 7.85 5.29 -3.49
N ALA A 100 8.07 5.24 -4.79
CA ALA A 100 9.35 5.52 -5.41
C ALA A 100 9.14 6.10 -6.83
N PRO A 101 10.04 6.96 -7.35
CA PRO A 101 9.93 7.50 -8.71
C PRO A 101 9.94 6.44 -9.82
N SER A 102 10.48 5.25 -9.54
CA SER A 102 10.52 4.14 -10.48
C SER A 102 9.16 3.51 -10.73
N VAL A 103 8.20 3.65 -9.80
CA VAL A 103 6.87 3.05 -9.86
C VAL A 103 5.76 4.07 -10.10
N THR A 104 4.62 3.58 -10.55
CA THR A 104 3.37 4.32 -10.69
C THR A 104 2.54 4.27 -9.41
N ASP A 105 1.57 5.18 -9.26
CA ASP A 105 0.64 5.17 -8.12
C ASP A 105 -0.09 3.80 -8.01
N ASP A 106 -0.53 3.21 -9.13
CA ASP A 106 -1.22 1.92 -9.15
C ASP A 106 -0.29 0.74 -8.79
N GLU A 107 0.97 0.78 -9.23
CA GLU A 107 1.97 -0.20 -8.81
C GLU A 107 2.27 -0.07 -7.31
N ALA A 108 2.41 1.16 -6.79
CA ALA A 108 2.61 1.39 -5.36
C ALA A 108 1.43 0.86 -4.54
N LYS A 109 0.17 1.11 -4.96
CA LYS A 109 -1.02 0.54 -4.32
C LYS A 109 -1.00 -0.98 -4.34
N THR A 110 -0.65 -1.57 -5.48
CA THR A 110 -0.59 -3.04 -5.64
C THR A 110 0.48 -3.66 -4.72
N ILE A 111 1.67 -3.06 -4.66
CA ILE A 111 2.76 -3.49 -3.77
C ILE A 111 2.27 -3.45 -2.30
N VAL A 112 1.73 -2.31 -1.88
CA VAL A 112 1.40 -2.06 -0.47
C VAL A 112 0.18 -2.87 -0.02
N THR A 113 -0.85 -3.01 -0.85
CA THR A 113 -1.99 -3.90 -0.57
C THR A 113 -1.59 -5.37 -0.50
N GLY A 114 -0.57 -5.78 -1.26
CA GLY A 114 0.00 -7.13 -1.21
C GLY A 114 0.71 -7.49 0.09
N TRP A 115 0.95 -6.52 0.98
CA TRP A 115 1.59 -6.79 2.28
C TRP A 115 0.65 -7.40 3.31
N ALA A 116 -0.68 -7.39 3.10
CA ALA A 116 -1.58 -8.12 3.99
C ALA A 116 -1.81 -9.57 3.50
N PRO A 117 -1.79 -10.58 4.40
CA PRO A 117 -1.35 -10.54 5.79
C PRO A 117 0.16 -10.82 5.92
N ARG A 118 0.92 -9.92 6.56
CA ARG A 118 2.38 -10.10 6.79
C ARG A 118 2.75 -9.74 8.20
N THR A 119 3.71 -10.47 8.75
CA THR A 119 4.33 -10.13 10.04
C THR A 119 5.72 -9.59 9.80
N ILE A 120 6.03 -8.48 10.43
CA ILE A 120 7.31 -7.77 10.40
C ILE A 120 7.88 -7.82 11.81
N PHE A 121 9.18 -8.07 11.92
CA PHE A 121 9.89 -8.12 13.19
C PHE A 121 10.93 -6.99 13.21
N SER A 122 11.08 -6.33 14.34
CA SER A 122 12.25 -5.48 14.57
C SER A 122 13.54 -6.30 14.52
N GLU A 123 14.62 -5.68 14.04
CA GLU A 123 15.92 -6.35 14.04
C GLU A 123 16.33 -6.79 15.46
N PRO A 124 16.98 -7.95 15.60
CA PRO A 124 17.44 -8.42 16.90
C PRO A 124 18.46 -7.44 17.49
N GLY A 125 18.09 -6.75 18.57
CA GLY A 125 18.96 -5.79 19.26
C GLY A 125 18.28 -4.47 19.64
N SER A 126 17.14 -4.13 19.03
CA SER A 126 16.24 -3.12 19.58
C SER A 126 15.56 -3.74 20.81
N GLY A 127 15.79 -3.16 22.00
CA GLY A 127 15.41 -3.74 23.29
C GLY A 127 13.94 -4.17 23.44
N ASP A 128 13.08 -3.74 22.52
CA ASP A 128 11.69 -4.18 22.39
C ASP A 128 11.53 -4.89 21.03
N ASN A 129 11.32 -6.21 21.06
CA ASN A 129 11.03 -7.03 19.87
C ASN A 129 9.64 -6.67 19.32
N MET A 130 9.49 -5.48 18.73
CA MET A 130 8.22 -5.03 18.19
C MET A 130 7.86 -5.88 16.98
N ARG A 131 6.73 -6.57 17.09
CA ARG A 131 6.17 -7.42 16.05
C ARG A 131 4.96 -6.71 15.46
N TRP A 132 5.10 -6.22 14.24
CA TRP A 132 3.97 -5.65 13.50
C TRP A 132 3.30 -6.74 12.67
N HIS A 133 2.06 -7.06 12.97
CA HIS A 133 1.23 -7.88 12.11
C HIS A 133 0.31 -6.97 11.31
N ILE A 134 0.46 -6.95 9.98
CA ILE A 134 -0.44 -6.24 9.08
C ILE A 134 -1.64 -7.14 8.83
N ASP A 135 -2.77 -6.83 9.48
CA ASP A 135 -4.03 -7.55 9.34
C ASP A 135 -4.69 -7.25 7.98
N SER A 136 -4.71 -5.98 7.58
CA SER A 136 -5.30 -5.53 6.32
C SER A 136 -4.71 -4.20 5.87
N VAL A 137 -4.82 -3.93 4.57
CA VAL A 137 -4.37 -2.68 3.95
C VAL A 137 -5.42 -2.19 2.96
N SER A 138 -5.70 -0.89 3.00
CA SER A 138 -6.54 -0.20 2.02
C SER A 138 -5.83 1.06 1.56
N CYS A 139 -5.71 1.25 0.24
CA CYS A 139 -5.08 2.44 -0.35
C CYS A 139 -6.12 3.27 -1.12
N ALA A 140 -6.02 4.59 -1.04
CA ALA A 140 -6.86 5.52 -1.80
C ALA A 140 -6.27 5.78 -3.19
#